data_AF-A0A821EGK1-F1
#
_entry.id   AF-A0A821EGK1-F1
#
_cell.length_a   1.000
_cell.length_b   1.000
_cell.length_c   1.000
_cell.angle_alpha   90.00
_cell.angle_beta   90.00
_cell.angle_gamma   90.00
#
_symmetry.space_group_name_H-M   'P 1'
#
loop_
_entity.id
_entity.type
_entity.pdbx_description
1 polymer ?
#
loop_
_entity_poly.entity_id
_entity_poly.type
_entity_poly.pdbx_seq_one_letter_code
_entity_poly.pdbx_strand_id
1 'polypeptide(L)'
;MNMPTTGISKFLDKIIRPIFDKHARSTTIIDGVDLIHRLEAYTTNGYLKPKTYLCTFDITDLYTMLPQEQSLDILIEFLAQHGYQKVQNIPIDIIRKLAIIVIKENVFV
;
A
#
# COMPACT_ATOMS: atom_id res chain seq x y z
N MET A 1 1.31 -11.01 -22.42
CA MET A 1 0.13 -10.12 -22.34
C MET A 1 -0.98 -10.89 -21.61
N ASN A 2 -0.94 -10.96 -20.28
CA ASN A 2 -1.93 -11.72 -19.49
C ASN A 2 -3.14 -10.81 -19.19
N MET A 3 -3.97 -10.54 -20.21
CA MET A 3 -5.18 -9.71 -20.09
C MET A 3 -6.08 -10.05 -18.88
N PRO A 4 -6.30 -11.33 -18.51
CA PRO A 4 -7.12 -11.67 -17.35
C PRO A 4 -6.51 -11.20 -16.02
N THR A 5 -5.21 -11.41 -15.84
CA THR A 5 -4.50 -11.03 -14.60
C THR A 5 -4.44 -9.52 -14.42
N THR A 6 -4.23 -8.77 -15.50
CA THR A 6 -4.33 -7.30 -15.49
C THR A 6 -5.74 -6.84 -15.08
N GLY A 7 -6.79 -7.54 -15.53
CA GLY A 7 -8.16 -7.29 -15.10
C GLY A 7 -8.37 -7.51 -13.60
N ILE A 8 -7.80 -8.58 -13.05
CA ILE A 8 -7.83 -8.86 -11.61
C ILE A 8 -7.06 -7.78 -10.83
N SER A 9 -5.88 -7.38 -11.28
CA SER A 9 -5.11 -6.30 -10.63
C SER A 9 -5.88 -5.00 -10.59
N LYS A 10 -6.45 -4.56 -11.71
CA LYS A 10 -7.27 -3.33 -11.77
C LYS A 10 -8.50 -3.41 -10.89
N PHE A 11 -9.12 -4.59 -10.83
CA PHE A 11 -10.27 -4.82 -9.96
C PHE A 11 -9.88 -4.72 -8.48
N LEU A 12 -8.79 -5.38 -8.08
CA LEU A 12 -8.27 -5.30 -6.72
C LEU A 12 -7.89 -3.87 -6.34
N ASP A 13 -7.20 -3.15 -7.22
CA ASP A 13 -6.89 -1.74 -7.00
C ASP A 13 -8.17 -0.93 -6.77
N LYS A 14 -9.18 -1.06 -7.63
CA LYS A 14 -10.46 -0.35 -7.51
C LYS A 14 -11.16 -0.58 -6.15
N ILE A 15 -11.08 -1.79 -5.59
CA ILE A 15 -11.75 -2.10 -4.32
C ILE A 15 -10.90 -1.80 -3.09
N ILE A 16 -9.58 -1.93 -3.19
CA ILE A 16 -8.64 -1.72 -2.07
C ILE A 16 -8.21 -0.26 -1.95
N ARG A 17 -8.02 0.45 -3.06
CA ARG A 17 -7.56 1.86 -3.09
C ARG A 17 -8.35 2.78 -2.16
N PRO A 18 -9.70 2.75 -2.13
CA PRO A 18 -10.45 3.60 -1.22
C PRO A 18 -10.22 3.28 0.27
N ILE A 19 -9.90 2.02 0.60
CA ILE A 19 -9.58 1.60 1.97
C ILE A 19 -8.19 2.11 2.34
N PHE A 20 -7.22 1.96 1.43
CA PHE A 20 -5.89 2.52 1.58
C PHE A 20 -5.95 4.05 1.77
N ASP A 21 -6.72 4.75 0.93
CA ASP A 21 -6.86 6.21 1.01
C ASP A 21 -7.44 6.67 2.34
N LYS A 22 -8.35 5.88 2.90
CA LYS A 22 -8.98 6.18 4.19
C LYS A 22 -8.04 5.94 5.37
N HIS A 23 -7.22 4.89 5.34
CA HIS A 23 -6.52 4.41 6.55
C HIS A 23 -5.00 4.62 6.54
N ALA A 24 -4.36 4.67 5.36
CA ALA A 24 -2.90 4.69 5.24
C ALA A 24 -2.36 5.92 4.50
N ARG A 25 -3.18 6.59 3.66
CA ARG A 25 -2.72 7.73 2.84
C ARG A 25 -2.09 8.85 3.66
N SER A 26 -2.59 9.12 4.86
CA SER A 26 -2.04 10.18 5.72
C SER A 26 -0.60 9.91 6.16
N THR A 27 -0.19 8.65 6.25
CA THR A 27 1.16 8.22 6.66
C THR A 27 2.04 7.80 5.48
N THR A 28 1.46 7.54 4.31
CA THR A 28 2.20 7.11 3.12
C THR A 28 2.58 8.29 2.22
N ILE A 29 3.86 8.37 1.91
CA ILE A 29 4.40 9.22 0.84
C ILE A 29 4.28 8.44 -0.47
N ILE A 30 3.60 9.01 -1.46
CA ILE A 30 3.36 8.32 -2.74
C ILE A 30 4.50 8.55 -3.74
N ASP A 31 5.03 9.76 -3.78
CA ASP A 31 6.09 10.15 -4.71
C ASP A 31 6.89 11.35 -4.17
N GLY A 32 7.88 11.79 -4.95
CA GLY A 32 8.72 12.93 -4.58
C GLY A 32 7.96 14.25 -4.49
N VAL A 33 6.91 14.45 -5.29
CA VAL A 33 6.11 15.69 -5.26
C VAL A 33 5.26 15.74 -3.98
N ASP A 34 4.62 14.63 -3.62
CA ASP A 34 3.88 14.46 -2.36
C ASP A 34 4.81 14.66 -1.15
N LEU A 35 6.04 14.15 -1.22
CA LEU A 35 7.05 14.39 -0.18
C LEU A 35 7.36 15.88 0.00
N ILE A 36 7.64 16.60 -1.10
CA ILE A 36 7.99 18.02 -1.03
C ILE A 36 6.82 18.82 -0.45
N HIS A 37 5.59 18.63 -0.93
CA HIS A 37 4.42 19.33 -0.38
C HIS A 37 4.22 19.04 1.13
N ARG A 38 4.44 17.80 1.57
CA ARG A 38 4.35 17.44 3.00
C ARG A 38 5.46 18.08 3.82
N LEU A 39 6.67 18.19 3.28
CA LEU A 39 7.80 18.84 3.95
C LEU A 39 7.59 20.35 4.07
N GLU A 40 7.00 20.99 3.06
CA GLU A 40 6.59 22.40 3.11
C GLU A 40 5.53 22.64 4.18
N ALA A 41 4.51 21.79 4.27
CA ALA A 41 3.51 21.85 5.34
C ALA A 41 4.13 21.63 6.73
N TYR A 42 5.03 20.64 6.86
CA TYR A 42 5.77 20.38 8.09
C TYR A 42 6.60 21.59 8.54
N THR A 43 7.20 22.29 7.58
CA THR A 43 7.97 23.52 7.81
C THR A 43 7.07 24.70 8.20
N THR A 44 5.96 24.88 7.49
CA THR A 44 4.97 25.95 7.75
C THR A 44 4.36 25.83 9.15
N ASN A 45 4.15 24.60 9.62
CA ASN A 45 3.67 24.31 10.97
C ASN A 45 4.75 24.48 12.07
N GLY A 46 5.97 24.89 11.71
CA GLY A 46 7.07 25.14 12.66
C GLY A 46 7.72 23.87 13.22
N TYR A 47 7.50 22.71 12.60
CA TYR A 47 8.07 21.44 13.07
C TYR A 47 9.52 21.23 12.62
N LEU A 48 9.94 21.86 11.52
CA LEU A 48 11.34 21.86 11.08
C LEU A 48 12.15 22.89 11.91
N LYS A 49 13.05 22.39 12.75
CA LYS A 49 13.87 23.20 13.66
C LYS A 49 15.36 23.09 13.29
N PRO A 50 16.21 24.03 13.71
CA PRO A 50 17.66 23.95 13.47
C PRO A 50 18.33 22.67 13.99
N LYS A 51 17.71 21.98 14.95
CA LYS A 51 18.18 20.71 15.53
C LYS A 51 17.47 19.47 14.96
N THR A 52 16.65 19.62 13.92
CA THR A 52 16.01 18.49 13.25
C THR A 52 17.05 17.74 12.42
N TYR A 53 17.18 16.44 12.65
CA TYR A 53 18.02 15.56 11.86
C TYR A 53 17.21 14.96 10.71
N LEU A 54 17.78 14.99 9.52
CA LEU A 54 17.30 14.21 8.38
C LEU A 54 18.13 12.94 8.32
N CYS A 55 17.46 11.80 8.40
CA CYS A 55 18.09 10.48 8.32
C CYS A 55 17.55 9.76 7.09
N THR A 56 18.43 9.06 6.39
CA THR A 56 18.05 8.18 5.28
C THR A 56 18.30 6.75 5.71
N PHE A 57 17.32 5.90 5.48
CA PHE A 57 17.47 4.45 5.56
C PHE A 57 17.36 3.90 4.15
N ASP A 58 18.39 3.20 3.71
CA ASP A 58 18.35 2.49 2.44
C ASP A 58 17.98 1.03 2.72
N ILE A 59 16.91 0.57 2.07
CA ILE A 59 16.47 -0.82 2.13
C ILE A 59 16.82 -1.44 0.79
N THR A 60 17.97 -2.14 0.76
CA THR A 60 18.35 -2.96 -0.39
C THR A 60 17.40 -4.15 -0.50
N ASP A 61 17.10 -4.59 -1.73
CA ASP A 61 16.44 -5.87 -1.97
C ASP A 61 15.00 -6.01 -1.42
N LEU A 62 14.26 -4.91 -1.23
CA LEU A 62 12.90 -4.92 -0.68
C LEU A 62 11.96 -5.94 -1.36
N TYR A 63 12.03 -6.07 -2.68
CA TYR A 63 11.18 -6.98 -3.46
C TYR A 63 11.58 -8.45 -3.37
N THR A 64 12.84 -8.76 -3.07
CA THR A 64 13.30 -10.15 -2.85
C THR A 64 13.22 -10.54 -1.38
N MET A 65 13.19 -9.56 -0.48
CA MET A 65 13.07 -9.77 0.96
C MET A 65 11.64 -9.77 1.49
N LEU A 66 10.66 -9.16 0.80
CA LEU A 66 9.23 -9.25 1.18
C LEU A 66 8.68 -10.62 0.77
N PRO A 67 8.44 -11.55 1.71
CA PRO A 67 7.94 -12.87 1.36
C PRO A 67 6.51 -12.73 0.87
N GLN A 68 6.22 -13.20 -0.35
CA GLN A 68 4.93 -13.01 -1.02
C GLN A 68 3.73 -13.42 -0.16
N GLU A 69 3.85 -14.54 0.57
CA GLU A 69 2.82 -15.01 1.52
C GLU A 69 2.64 -14.05 2.71
N GLN A 70 3.71 -13.48 3.24
CA GLN A 70 3.62 -12.51 4.34
C GLN A 70 2.94 -11.22 3.90
N SER A 71 3.20 -10.76 2.67
CA SER A 71 2.51 -9.58 2.11
C SER A 71 0.99 -9.80 2.01
N LEU A 72 0.57 -11.03 1.70
CA LEU A 72 -0.85 -11.38 1.67
C LEU A 72 -1.46 -11.42 3.06
N ASP A 73 -0.73 -11.99 4.02
CA ASP A 73 -1.19 -12.07 5.41
C ASP A 73 -1.31 -10.66 6.02
N ILE A 74 -0.36 -9.77 5.74
CA ILE A 74 -0.42 -8.35 6.13
C ILE A 74 -1.65 -7.66 5.53
N LEU A 75 -1.97 -7.91 4.25
CA LEU A 75 -3.17 -7.34 3.63
C LEU A 75 -4.46 -7.79 4.35
N ILE A 76 -4.56 -9.08 4.67
CA ILE A 76 -5.74 -9.63 5.35
C ILE A 76 -5.83 -9.15 6.79
N GLU A 77 -4.70 -9.09 7.49
CA GLU A 77 -4.63 -8.51 8.83
C GLU A 77 -5.05 -7.04 8.83
N PHE A 78 -4.53 -6.24 7.90
CA PHE A 78 -4.90 -4.83 7.73
C PHE A 78 -6.42 -4.67 7.54
N LEU A 79 -7.03 -5.46 6.64
CA LEU A 79 -8.47 -5.43 6.42
C LEU A 79 -9.24 -5.81 7.69
N ALA A 80 -8.82 -6.87 8.39
CA ALA A 80 -9.46 -7.33 9.61
C ALA A 80 -9.35 -6.32 10.76
N GLN A 81 -8.16 -5.72 10.97
CA GLN A 81 -7.90 -4.71 12.00
C GLN A 81 -8.75 -3.45 11.80
N HIS A 82 -9.05 -3.09 10.55
CA HIS A 82 -9.95 -1.98 10.22
C HIS A 82 -11.44 -2.37 10.11
N GLY A 83 -11.79 -3.59 10.55
CA GLY A 83 -13.17 -4.05 10.67
C GLY A 83 -13.79 -4.61 9.39
N TYR A 84 -12.99 -4.84 8.34
CA TYR A 84 -13.47 -5.40 7.09
C TYR A 84 -13.47 -6.92 7.13
N GLN A 85 -14.66 -7.51 7.23
CA GLN A 85 -14.88 -8.95 6.96
C GLN A 85 -15.21 -9.21 5.49
N LYS A 86 -15.67 -8.16 4.78
CA LYS A 86 -15.92 -8.13 3.34
C LYS A 86 -15.57 -6.75 2.80
N VAL A 87 -15.11 -6.67 1.55
CA VAL A 87 -14.94 -5.41 0.80
C VAL A 87 -15.88 -5.44 -0.39
N GLN A 88 -16.81 -4.48 -0.47
CA GLN A 88 -17.83 -4.44 -1.54
C GLN A 88 -18.57 -5.78 -1.71
N ASN A 89 -19.01 -6.39 -0.60
CA ASN A 89 -19.63 -7.72 -0.53
C ASN A 89 -18.74 -8.93 -0.87
N ILE A 90 -17.44 -8.71 -1.11
CA ILE A 90 -16.48 -9.78 -1.39
C ILE A 90 -15.80 -10.19 -0.09
N PRO A 91 -15.89 -11.47 0.32
CA PRO A 91 -15.16 -11.98 1.47
C PRO A 91 -13.64 -11.79 1.37
N ILE A 92 -13.00 -11.46 2.50
CA ILE A 92 -11.55 -11.22 2.55
C ILE A 92 -10.70 -12.43 2.11
N ASP A 93 -11.19 -13.66 2.29
CA ASP A 93 -10.50 -14.86 1.79
C ASP A 93 -10.48 -14.92 0.25
N ILE A 94 -11.52 -14.42 -0.42
CA ILE A 94 -11.54 -14.29 -1.87
C ILE A 94 -10.59 -13.18 -2.32
N ILE A 95 -10.52 -12.08 -1.59
CA ILE A 95 -9.54 -11.01 -1.84
C ILE A 95 -8.11 -11.57 -1.73
N ARG A 96 -7.82 -12.39 -0.71
CA ARG A 96 -6.52 -13.09 -0.56
C ARG A 96 -6.20 -13.92 -1.80
N LYS A 97 -7.16 -14.72 -2.29
CA LYS A 97 -6.98 -15.58 -3.46
C LYS A 97 -6.72 -14.78 -4.74
N LEU A 98 -7.42 -13.67 -4.94
CA LEU A 98 -7.20 -12.79 -6.08
C LEU A 98 -5.83 -12.09 -6.00
N ALA A 99 -5.43 -11.66 -4.80
CA ALA A 99 -4.14 -11.01 -4.58
C ALA A 99 -2.96 -11.99 -4.80
N ILE A 100 -3.12 -13.26 -4.41
CA ILE A 100 -2.13 -14.33 -4.72
C ILE A 100 -1.85 -14.40 -6.22
N ILE A 101 -2.89 -14.35 -7.06
CA ILE A 101 -2.76 -14.43 -8.52
C ILE A 101 -1.97 -13.23 -9.04
N VAL A 102 -2.28 -12.02 -8.56
CA VAL A 102 -1.59 -10.79 -8.93
C VAL A 102 -0.11 -10.81 -8.55
N ILE A 103 0.19 -11.25 -7.32
CA ILE A 103 1.57 -11.29 -6.79
C ILE A 103 2.40 -12.36 -7.50
N LYS A 104 1.86 -13.59 -7.69
CA LYS A 104 2.59 -14.68 -8.36
C LYS A 104 2.94 -14.36 -9.80
N GLU A 105 2.04 -13.67 -10.50
CA GLU A 105 2.22 -13.28 -11.89
C GLU A 105 3.00 -11.96 -12.04
N ASN A 106 3.34 -11.28 -10.93
CA ASN A 106 3.99 -9.97 -10.90
C ASN A 106 3.28 -8.90 -11.76
N VAL A 107 1.94 -8.90 -11.77
CA VAL A 107 1.14 -7.96 -12.57
C VAL A 107 0.59 -6.85 -11.68
N PHE A 108 1.43 -5.86 -11.37
CA PHE A 108 1.01 -4.67 -10.64
C PHE A 108 0.67 -3.55 -11.63
N VAL A 109 -0.53 -2.97 -11.50
CA VAL A 109 -1.08 -1.95 -12.41
C VAL A 109 -1.48 -0.73 -11.62
#